data_AF-A0A933XVB1-F1
#
_entry.id   AF-A0A933XVB1-F1
#
_cell.length_a   1.000
_cell.length_b   1.000
_cell.length_c   1.000
_cell.angle_alpha   90.00
_cell.angle_beta   90.00
_cell.angle_gamma   90.00
#
_symmetry.space_group_name_H-M   'P 1'
#
loop_
_entity.id
_entity.type
_entity.pdbx_description
1 polymer ?
#
loop_
_entity_poly.entity_id
_entity_poly.type
_entity_poly.pdbx_seq_one_letter_code
_entity_poly.pdbx_strand_id
1 'polypeptide(L)'
;MQRARLHIVSGPSSGGKSQFIGTLEGSYDELLFPSSLDALAPQPGRRYVLHYNLMRPMERLAKLHGAGSLEQRARALGLEMRMRVQNPFGTDRALRALKRLDTDACATVLVTSRAELERRMRARDARETLVEDGIAYPREKWLELLAEVDLGALYRDWLEFLRSRGIPYALVDAGDPTYRRLVSLGELRVCLMERG
;
A
#
# COMPACT_ATOMS: atom_id res chain seq x y z
N MET A 1 -23.23 -20.51 1.67
CA MET A 1 -22.04 -20.53 0.81
C MET A 1 -20.95 -19.70 1.46
N GLN A 2 -19.69 -20.14 1.42
CA GLN A 2 -18.59 -19.39 2.00
C GLN A 2 -18.22 -18.21 1.10
N ARG A 3 -18.17 -16.98 1.63
CA ARG A 3 -17.78 -15.79 0.86
C ARG A 3 -16.32 -15.90 0.41
N ALA A 4 -15.98 -15.18 -0.65
CA ALA A 4 -14.59 -14.99 -1.04
C ALA A 4 -13.81 -14.26 0.06
N ARG A 5 -12.51 -14.53 0.20
CA ARG A 5 -11.64 -13.86 1.18
C ARG A 5 -10.64 -12.96 0.48
N LEU A 6 -10.46 -11.75 0.98
CA LEU A 6 -9.49 -10.79 0.45
C LEU A 6 -8.51 -10.36 1.53
N HIS A 7 -7.24 -10.69 1.36
CA HIS A 7 -6.17 -10.28 2.27
C HIS A 7 -5.37 -9.12 1.66
N ILE A 8 -5.50 -7.93 2.23
CA ILE A 8 -4.78 -6.74 1.79
C ILE A 8 -3.40 -6.73 2.45
N VAL A 9 -2.35 -6.94 1.67
CA VAL A 9 -0.97 -6.77 2.14
C VAL A 9 -0.49 -5.38 1.73
N SER A 10 -0.24 -4.54 2.72
CA SER A 10 -0.01 -3.11 2.53
C SER A 10 1.30 -2.65 3.17
N GLY A 11 1.97 -1.69 2.54
CA GLY A 11 3.21 -1.09 3.02
C GLY A 11 3.70 0.02 2.09
N PRO A 12 4.54 0.95 2.56
CA PRO A 12 4.93 2.17 1.85
C PRO A 12 5.77 1.90 0.59
N SER A 13 6.54 0.83 0.54
CA SER A 13 7.25 0.42 -0.69
C SER A 13 7.01 -1.05 -0.99
N SER A 14 7.19 -1.47 -2.25
CA SER A 14 7.12 -2.89 -2.60
C SER A 14 8.26 -3.72 -1.99
N GLY A 15 9.29 -3.07 -1.42
CA GLY A 15 10.39 -3.72 -0.71
C GLY A 15 9.89 -4.36 0.59
N GLY A 16 9.94 -5.70 0.67
CA GLY A 16 9.42 -6.50 1.79
C GLY A 16 7.98 -6.97 1.61
N LYS A 17 7.15 -6.32 0.78
CA LYS A 17 5.80 -6.84 0.47
C LYS A 17 5.84 -8.13 -0.32
N SER A 18 6.62 -8.16 -1.41
CA SER A 18 6.76 -9.37 -2.25
C SER A 18 7.34 -10.53 -1.44
N GLN A 19 8.33 -10.26 -0.59
CA GLN A 19 8.93 -11.26 0.29
C GLN A 19 7.90 -11.80 1.31
N PHE A 20 7.12 -10.92 1.95
CA PHE A 20 6.05 -11.34 2.86
C PHE A 20 4.98 -12.16 2.14
N ILE A 21 4.55 -11.74 0.94
CA ILE A 21 3.57 -12.50 0.15
C ILE A 21 4.12 -13.86 -0.25
N GLY A 22 5.42 -13.98 -0.51
CA GLY A 22 6.08 -15.28 -0.71
C GLY A 22 5.93 -16.22 0.50
N THR A 23 5.88 -15.70 1.73
CA THR A 23 5.59 -16.52 2.91
C THR A 23 4.13 -17.00 3.01
N LEU A 24 3.24 -16.44 2.18
CA LEU A 24 1.83 -16.83 2.05
C LEU A 24 1.62 -17.79 0.86
N GLU A 25 2.67 -18.26 0.20
CA GLU A 25 2.54 -19.15 -0.95
C GLU A 25 1.72 -20.40 -0.61
N GLY A 26 0.79 -20.76 -1.50
CA GLY A 26 -0.20 -21.83 -1.26
C GLY A 26 -1.39 -21.46 -0.36
N SER A 27 -1.35 -20.29 0.29
CA SER A 27 -2.46 -19.80 1.14
C SER A 27 -3.46 -18.91 0.40
N TYR A 28 -3.22 -18.63 -0.89
CA TYR A 28 -4.10 -17.83 -1.75
C TYR A 28 -4.18 -18.42 -3.16
N ASP A 29 -5.26 -18.10 -3.87
CA ASP A 29 -5.52 -18.62 -5.22
C ASP A 29 -5.15 -17.59 -6.31
N GLU A 30 -5.11 -16.30 -5.96
CA GLU A 30 -4.79 -15.23 -6.91
C GLU A 30 -4.16 -14.01 -6.21
N LEU A 31 -3.11 -13.47 -6.81
CA LEU A 31 -2.49 -12.21 -6.42
C LEU A 31 -3.08 -11.08 -7.25
N LEU A 32 -3.53 -10.02 -6.59
CA LEU A 32 -4.18 -8.87 -7.20
C LEU A 32 -3.34 -7.61 -7.02
N PHE A 33 -3.44 -6.73 -8.00
CA PHE A 33 -2.91 -5.38 -7.98
C PHE A 33 -4.05 -4.36 -7.99
N PRO A 34 -3.82 -3.10 -7.57
CA PRO A 34 -4.87 -2.09 -7.56
C PRO A 34 -5.54 -1.86 -8.93
N SER A 35 -4.84 -2.13 -10.03
CA SER A 35 -5.37 -2.05 -11.39
C SER A 35 -6.42 -3.11 -11.70
N SER A 36 -6.31 -4.32 -11.15
CA SER A 36 -7.23 -5.44 -11.42
C SER A 36 -8.48 -5.44 -10.56
N LEU A 37 -8.46 -4.72 -9.43
CA LEU A 37 -9.52 -4.78 -8.42
C LEU A 37 -10.90 -4.32 -8.91
N ASP A 38 -10.96 -3.38 -9.86
CA ASP A 38 -12.21 -2.87 -10.43
C ASP A 38 -12.93 -3.91 -11.31
N ALA A 39 -12.19 -4.83 -11.92
CA ALA A 39 -12.71 -5.87 -12.81
C ALA A 39 -12.93 -7.21 -12.10
N LEU A 40 -12.57 -7.30 -10.82
CA LEU A 40 -12.66 -8.53 -10.06
C LEU A 40 -14.12 -8.93 -9.84
N ALA A 41 -14.44 -10.18 -10.22
CA ALA A 41 -15.66 -10.87 -9.83
C ALA A 41 -15.28 -11.99 -8.84
N PRO A 42 -15.34 -11.75 -7.51
CA PRO A 42 -14.89 -12.71 -6.51
C PRO A 42 -15.72 -13.99 -6.57
N GLN A 43 -15.05 -15.14 -6.61
CA GLN A 43 -15.72 -16.44 -6.59
C GLN A 43 -15.84 -16.94 -5.14
N PRO A 44 -17.01 -17.46 -4.71
CA PRO A 44 -17.20 -18.02 -3.37
C PRO A 44 -16.11 -19.05 -3.01
N GLY A 45 -15.61 -18.99 -1.77
CA GLY A 45 -14.55 -19.87 -1.27
C GLY A 45 -13.13 -19.53 -1.73
N ARG A 46 -12.94 -18.68 -2.75
CA ARG A 46 -11.60 -18.28 -3.21
C ARG A 46 -10.93 -17.28 -2.28
N ARG A 47 -9.60 -17.31 -2.27
CA ARG A 47 -8.71 -16.50 -1.45
C ARG A 47 -7.85 -15.63 -2.35
N TYR A 48 -7.96 -14.31 -2.18
CA TYR A 48 -7.24 -13.32 -2.95
C TYR A 48 -6.27 -12.57 -2.04
N VAL A 49 -5.10 -12.20 -2.57
CA VAL A 49 -4.16 -11.29 -1.90
C VAL A 49 -4.09 -10.00 -2.70
N LEU A 50 -4.33 -8.84 -2.09
CA LEU A 50 -4.13 -7.54 -2.73
C LEU A 50 -2.78 -6.95 -2.31
N HIS A 51 -1.86 -6.81 -3.26
CA HIS A 51 -0.58 -6.14 -3.07
C HIS A 51 -0.74 -4.61 -3.16
N TYR A 52 -0.95 -3.93 -2.04
CA TYR A 52 -1.22 -2.49 -2.00
C TYR A 52 0.00 -1.65 -1.58
N ASN A 53 0.36 -0.66 -2.41
CA ASN A 53 1.41 0.31 -2.08
C ASN A 53 0.79 1.55 -1.41
N LEU A 54 1.16 1.83 -0.16
CA LEU A 54 0.62 2.98 0.57
C LEU A 54 1.03 4.32 -0.05
N MET A 55 2.17 4.38 -0.74
CA MET A 55 2.62 5.61 -1.40
C MET A 55 1.86 5.93 -2.71
N ARG A 56 0.94 5.06 -3.14
CA ARG A 56 0.21 5.21 -4.42
C ARG A 56 -0.59 6.51 -4.55
N PRO A 57 -1.33 7.01 -3.54
CA PRO A 57 -2.03 8.29 -3.66
C PRO A 57 -1.08 9.47 -3.94
N MET A 58 0.07 9.50 -3.27
CA MET A 58 1.08 10.54 -3.46
C MET A 58 1.78 10.40 -4.82
N GLU A 59 2.07 9.17 -5.26
CA GLU A 59 2.61 8.93 -6.60
C GLU A 59 1.67 9.46 -7.70
N ARG A 60 0.35 9.29 -7.51
CA ARG A 60 -0.67 9.83 -8.44
C ARG A 60 -0.69 11.35 -8.42
N LEU A 61 -0.58 11.98 -7.26
CA LEU A 61 -0.51 13.44 -7.14
C LEU A 61 0.75 14.00 -7.80
N ALA A 62 1.92 13.40 -7.52
CA ALA A 62 3.19 13.78 -8.13
C ALA A 62 3.16 13.68 -9.67
N LYS A 63 2.54 12.62 -10.22
CA LYS A 63 2.34 12.48 -11.68
C LYS A 63 1.50 13.61 -12.27
N LEU A 64 0.51 14.13 -11.53
CA LEU A 64 -0.32 15.24 -12.00
C LEU A 64 0.43 16.58 -11.89
N HIS A 65 1.25 16.78 -10.87
CA HIS A 65 2.10 17.97 -10.73
C HIS A 65 3.20 18.06 -11.79
N GLY A 66 3.81 16.93 -12.14
CA GLY A 66 4.84 16.88 -13.19
C GLY A 66 4.31 17.10 -14.61
N ALA A 67 2.99 17.18 -14.80
CA ALA A 67 2.36 17.29 -16.10
C ALA A 67 2.04 18.77 -16.42
N GLY A 68 2.48 19.26 -17.59
CA GLY A 68 2.56 20.68 -17.89
C GLY A 68 1.24 21.39 -18.24
N SER A 69 0.12 20.67 -18.41
CA SER A 69 -1.13 21.30 -18.88
C SER A 69 -1.92 21.97 -17.76
N LEU A 70 -2.66 23.04 -18.09
CA LEU A 70 -3.54 23.75 -17.16
C LEU A 70 -4.61 22.81 -16.56
N GLU A 71 -5.18 21.93 -17.39
CA GLU A 71 -6.16 20.93 -16.96
C GLU A 71 -5.58 19.96 -15.93
N GLN A 72 -4.34 19.51 -16.13
CA GLN A 72 -3.66 18.60 -15.21
C GLN A 72 -3.37 19.26 -13.87
N ARG A 73 -2.94 20.54 -13.88
CA ARG A 73 -2.77 21.34 -12.66
C ARG A 73 -4.07 21.49 -11.88
N ALA A 74 -5.19 21.80 -12.58
CA ALA A 74 -6.51 21.88 -11.95
C ALA A 74 -6.94 20.54 -11.35
N ARG A 75 -6.70 19.42 -12.06
CA ARG A 75 -6.94 18.06 -11.54
C ARG A 75 -6.09 17.74 -10.31
N ALA A 76 -4.83 18.17 -10.30
CA ALA A 76 -3.91 17.96 -9.18
C ALA A 76 -4.39 18.72 -7.93
N LEU A 77 -4.70 20.00 -8.07
CA LEU A 77 -5.27 20.82 -7.00
C LEU A 77 -6.56 20.21 -6.46
N GLY A 78 -7.47 19.78 -7.35
CA GLY A 78 -8.72 19.13 -6.95
C GLY A 78 -8.50 17.76 -6.28
N LEU A 79 -7.44 17.03 -6.61
CA LEU A 79 -7.07 15.81 -5.90
C LEU A 79 -6.47 16.14 -4.53
N GLU A 80 -5.57 17.10 -4.45
CA GLU A 80 -4.93 17.55 -3.20
C GLU A 80 -5.97 18.05 -2.19
N MET A 81 -6.89 18.92 -2.62
CA MET A 81 -8.01 19.38 -1.79
C MET A 81 -8.86 18.20 -1.30
N ARG A 82 -9.16 17.23 -2.18
CA ARG A 82 -9.88 16.02 -1.77
C ARG A 82 -9.08 15.17 -0.80
N MET A 83 -7.77 15.04 -0.94
CA MET A 83 -6.92 14.29 -0.01
C MET A 83 -6.80 14.97 1.37
N ARG A 84 -6.94 16.31 1.41
CA ARG A 84 -6.99 17.08 2.66
C ARG A 84 -8.33 16.94 3.37
N VAL A 85 -9.43 16.94 2.61
CA VAL A 85 -10.80 16.84 3.16
C VAL A 85 -11.20 15.39 3.44
N GLN A 86 -10.81 14.49 2.55
CA GLN A 86 -11.07 13.06 2.60
C GLN A 86 -9.71 12.38 2.75
N ASN A 87 -9.58 11.52 3.75
CA ASN A 87 -8.42 10.65 3.93
C ASN A 87 -7.86 10.18 2.55
N PRO A 88 -6.53 10.30 2.28
CA PRO A 88 -5.93 10.08 0.97
C PRO A 88 -6.39 8.80 0.25
N PHE A 89 -6.55 7.73 1.02
CA PHE A 89 -6.93 6.41 0.54
C PHE A 89 -8.40 6.31 0.11
N GLY A 90 -9.27 7.17 0.66
CA GLY A 90 -10.67 7.30 0.24
C GLY A 90 -10.83 7.77 -1.20
N THR A 91 -9.85 8.47 -1.75
CA THR A 91 -9.86 8.97 -3.14
C THR A 91 -9.35 7.93 -4.15
N ASP A 92 -8.75 6.84 -3.67
CA ASP A 92 -8.23 5.78 -4.53
C ASP A 92 -9.38 4.98 -5.16
N ARG A 93 -9.43 4.96 -6.49
CA ARG A 93 -10.48 4.24 -7.24
C ARG A 93 -10.52 2.75 -6.90
N ALA A 94 -9.35 2.11 -6.79
CA ALA A 94 -9.25 0.69 -6.47
C ALA A 94 -9.83 0.41 -5.09
N LEU A 95 -9.44 1.19 -4.08
CA LEU A 95 -9.95 1.02 -2.71
C LEU A 95 -11.44 1.37 -2.56
N ARG A 96 -11.99 2.19 -3.46
CA ARG A 96 -13.45 2.39 -3.55
C ARG A 96 -14.17 1.17 -4.12
N ALA A 97 -13.53 0.36 -4.95
CA ALA A 97 -14.11 -0.90 -5.43
C ALA A 97 -14.29 -1.93 -4.32
N LEU A 98 -13.47 -1.91 -3.26
CA LEU A 98 -13.61 -2.82 -2.11
C LEU A 98 -15.03 -2.86 -1.51
N LYS A 99 -15.75 -1.72 -1.50
CA LYS A 99 -17.14 -1.67 -1.01
C LYS A 99 -18.13 -2.48 -1.85
N ARG A 100 -17.80 -2.72 -3.11
CA ARG A 100 -18.65 -3.42 -4.09
C ARG A 100 -18.32 -4.91 -4.16
N LEU A 101 -17.18 -5.33 -3.62
CA LEU A 101 -16.77 -6.73 -3.62
C LEU A 101 -17.47 -7.44 -2.47
N ASP A 102 -18.15 -8.53 -2.78
CA ASP A 102 -18.76 -9.42 -1.78
C ASP A 102 -17.70 -10.34 -1.16
N THR A 103 -16.73 -9.74 -0.44
CA THR A 103 -15.60 -10.45 0.16
C THR A 103 -15.52 -10.22 1.67
N ASP A 104 -14.98 -11.21 2.38
CA ASP A 104 -14.49 -11.07 3.75
C ASP A 104 -13.05 -10.53 3.67
N ALA A 105 -12.89 -9.23 3.93
CA ALA A 105 -11.60 -8.55 3.83
C ALA A 105 -10.86 -8.52 5.17
N CYS A 106 -9.55 -8.72 5.14
CA CYS A 106 -8.62 -8.44 6.25
C CYS A 106 -7.34 -7.79 5.71
N ALA A 107 -6.51 -7.22 6.57
CA ALA A 107 -5.27 -6.57 6.16
C ALA A 107 -4.06 -6.95 7.01
N THR A 108 -2.89 -7.02 6.38
CA THR A 108 -1.59 -6.95 7.04
C THR A 108 -0.90 -5.67 6.62
N VAL A 109 -0.48 -4.88 7.60
CA VAL A 109 0.22 -3.62 7.39
C VAL A 109 1.68 -3.82 7.77
N LEU A 110 2.54 -3.83 6.77
CA LEU A 110 3.98 -3.89 6.91
C LEU A 110 4.51 -2.52 7.33
N VAL A 111 5.00 -2.45 8.56
CA VAL A 111 5.58 -1.27 9.20
C VAL A 111 7.09 -1.37 9.11
N THR A 112 7.74 -0.28 8.71
CA THR A 112 9.21 -0.23 8.65
C THR A 112 9.68 1.22 8.74
N SER A 113 10.91 1.42 9.21
CA SER A 113 11.49 2.74 9.35
C SER A 113 11.85 3.34 7.98
N ARG A 114 11.99 4.68 7.94
CA ARG A 114 12.49 5.39 6.77
C ARG A 114 13.85 4.86 6.31
N ALA A 115 14.81 4.75 7.23
CA ALA A 115 16.16 4.30 6.91
C ALA A 115 16.17 2.89 6.28
N GLU A 116 15.34 1.99 6.80
CA GLU A 116 15.23 0.64 6.25
C GLU A 116 14.58 0.64 4.86
N LEU A 117 13.57 1.48 4.61
CA LEU A 117 13.00 1.68 3.29
C LEU A 117 14.02 2.23 2.29
N GLU A 118 14.77 3.25 2.68
CA GLU A 118 15.82 3.84 1.84
C GLU A 118 16.90 2.82 1.53
N ARG A 119 17.35 2.05 2.53
CA ARG A 119 18.31 0.95 2.36
C ARG A 119 17.81 -0.07 1.34
N ARG A 120 16.55 -0.53 1.47
CA ARG A 120 15.94 -1.49 0.53
C ARG A 120 15.80 -0.93 -0.88
N MET A 121 15.36 0.31 -1.02
CA MET A 121 15.21 0.96 -2.32
C MET A 121 16.56 1.15 -3.02
N ARG A 122 17.62 1.50 -2.26
CA ARG A 122 18.99 1.63 -2.79
C ARG A 122 19.59 0.29 -3.20
N ALA A 123 19.32 -0.76 -2.43
CA ALA A 123 19.82 -2.11 -2.68
C ALA A 123 19.10 -2.82 -3.84
N ARG A 124 17.92 -2.37 -4.24
CA ARG A 124 17.21 -2.91 -5.39
C ARG A 124 17.98 -2.64 -6.67
N ASP A 125 18.23 -3.69 -7.43
CA ASP A 125 18.66 -3.55 -8.80
C ASP A 125 17.50 -2.95 -9.63
N ALA A 126 17.80 -1.97 -10.48
CA ALA A 126 16.81 -1.26 -11.28
C ALA A 126 16.02 -2.19 -12.24
N ARG A 127 16.50 -3.42 -12.40
CA ARG A 127 15.94 -4.49 -13.24
C ARG A 127 14.93 -5.38 -12.52
N GLU A 128 14.62 -5.18 -11.23
CA GLU A 128 13.47 -5.85 -10.59
C GLU A 128 12.16 -5.31 -11.20
N THR A 129 11.79 -5.87 -12.35
CA THR A 129 10.47 -5.72 -12.95
C THR A 129 9.46 -6.26 -11.94
N LEU A 130 8.57 -5.42 -11.41
CA LEU A 130 7.36 -5.95 -10.77
C LEU A 130 6.63 -6.76 -11.84
N VAL A 131 6.59 -8.08 -11.63
CA VAL A 131 6.49 -9.15 -12.64
C VAL A 131 5.23 -9.11 -13.51
N GLU A 132 4.29 -8.20 -13.31
CA GLU A 132 3.05 -8.16 -14.10
C GLU A 132 2.78 -6.87 -14.90
N ASP A 133 3.32 -5.71 -14.52
CA ASP A 133 3.01 -4.45 -15.22
C ASP A 133 4.11 -4.00 -16.21
N GLY A 134 5.30 -4.61 -16.18
CA GLY A 134 6.45 -4.16 -16.98
C GLY A 134 6.94 -2.74 -16.62
N ILE A 135 6.37 -2.13 -15.58
CA ILE A 135 6.71 -0.80 -15.11
C ILE A 135 7.94 -0.92 -14.21
N ALA A 136 9.08 -0.47 -14.73
CA ALA A 136 10.28 -0.26 -13.92
C ALA A 136 9.92 0.59 -12.70
N TYR A 137 10.45 0.22 -11.53
CA TYR A 137 10.25 0.98 -10.30
C TYR A 137 11.36 2.05 -10.23
N PRO A 138 11.15 3.30 -10.72
CA PRO A 138 12.23 4.30 -10.81
C PRO A 138 12.73 4.65 -9.41
N ARG A 139 13.88 4.10 -9.04
CA ARG A 139 14.44 4.18 -7.69
C ARG A 139 14.51 5.62 -7.19
N GLU A 140 15.04 6.52 -8.01
CA GLU A 140 15.26 7.92 -7.68
C GLU A 140 13.93 8.62 -7.35
N LYS A 141 12.93 8.46 -8.20
CA LYS A 141 11.57 9.00 -7.98
C LYS A 141 10.96 8.49 -6.66
N TRP A 142 11.12 7.22 -6.34
CA TRP A 142 10.55 6.67 -5.10
C TRP A 142 11.31 7.12 -3.85
N LEU A 143 12.63 7.33 -3.96
CA LEU A 143 13.44 7.93 -2.89
C LEU A 143 13.04 9.40 -2.66
N GLU A 144 12.83 10.19 -3.72
CA GLU A 144 12.32 11.56 -3.63
C GLU A 144 10.95 11.59 -2.97
N LEU A 145 10.01 10.76 -3.44
CA LEU A 145 8.67 10.68 -2.85
C LEU A 145 8.74 10.26 -1.39
N LEU A 146 9.60 9.30 -1.05
CA LEU A 146 9.80 8.87 0.33
C LEU A 146 10.29 10.05 1.19
N ALA A 147 11.27 10.81 0.72
CA ALA A 147 11.84 11.97 1.43
C ALA A 147 10.78 13.02 1.79
N GLU A 148 9.78 13.23 0.94
CA GLU A 148 8.72 14.21 1.16
C GLU A 148 7.56 13.71 2.03
N VAL A 149 7.39 12.39 2.18
CA VAL A 149 6.24 11.81 2.88
C VAL A 149 6.48 11.72 4.39
N ASP A 150 5.58 12.26 5.20
CA ASP A 150 5.49 11.90 6.62
C ASP A 150 4.94 10.46 6.75
N LEU A 151 5.83 9.50 7.02
CA LEU A 151 5.47 8.08 7.18
C LEU A 151 4.51 7.86 8.35
N GLY A 152 4.65 8.59 9.45
CA GLY A 152 3.77 8.47 10.60
C GLY A 152 2.35 8.90 10.25
N ALA A 153 2.21 10.00 9.51
CA ALA A 153 0.93 10.44 8.96
C ALA A 153 0.36 9.42 7.97
N LEU A 154 1.18 8.91 7.03
CA LEU A 154 0.77 7.92 6.05
C LEU A 154 0.17 6.66 6.69
N TYR A 155 0.86 6.10 7.70
CA TYR A 155 0.35 4.94 8.43
C TYR A 155 -0.92 5.28 9.20
N ARG A 156 -0.96 6.40 9.93
CA ARG A 156 -2.16 6.83 10.67
C ARG A 156 -3.38 6.91 9.76
N ASP A 157 -3.23 7.56 8.61
CA ASP A 157 -4.30 7.73 7.63
C ASP A 157 -4.73 6.38 7.06
N TRP A 158 -3.79 5.47 6.79
CA TRP A 158 -4.14 4.13 6.32
C TRP A 158 -4.92 3.31 7.36
N LEU A 159 -4.50 3.35 8.62
CA LEU A 159 -5.19 2.64 9.70
C LEU A 159 -6.56 3.24 9.98
N GLU A 160 -6.72 4.55 9.88
CA GLU A 160 -8.03 5.19 9.93
C GLU A 160 -8.92 4.75 8.76
N PHE A 161 -8.39 4.69 7.54
CA PHE A 161 -9.11 4.17 6.38
C PHE A 161 -9.63 2.75 6.63
N LEU A 162 -8.76 1.83 7.06
CA LEU A 162 -9.15 0.44 7.35
C LEU A 162 -10.23 0.35 8.43
N ARG A 163 -10.07 1.10 9.54
CA ARG A 163 -11.07 1.17 10.63
C ARG A 163 -12.41 1.70 10.14
N SER A 164 -12.41 2.79 9.36
CA SER A 164 -13.64 3.39 8.80
C SER A 164 -14.41 2.44 7.87
N ARG A 165 -13.75 1.39 7.37
CA ARG A 165 -14.33 0.36 6.51
C ARG A 165 -14.62 -0.95 7.24
N GLY A 166 -14.37 -1.02 8.55
CA GLY A 166 -14.53 -2.25 9.32
C GLY A 166 -13.59 -3.38 8.89
N ILE A 167 -12.46 -3.06 8.25
CA ILE A 167 -11.50 -4.07 7.80
C ILE A 167 -10.54 -4.38 8.97
N PRO A 168 -10.58 -5.60 9.55
CA PRO A 168 -9.64 -6.00 10.58
C PRO A 168 -8.22 -6.03 10.03
N TYR A 169 -7.25 -5.62 10.85
CA TYR A 169 -5.85 -5.56 10.42
C TYR A 169 -4.86 -6.00 11.50
N ALA A 170 -3.72 -6.51 11.05
CA ALA A 170 -2.54 -6.76 11.86
C ALA A 170 -1.38 -5.84 11.43
N LEU A 171 -0.62 -5.35 12.40
CA LEU A 171 0.62 -4.61 12.17
C LEU A 171 1.80 -5.57 12.30
N VAL A 172 2.77 -5.45 11.40
CA VAL A 172 3.92 -6.34 11.32
C VAL A 172 5.18 -5.52 11.10
N ASP A 173 6.23 -5.74 11.89
CA ASP A 173 7.55 -5.17 11.67
C ASP A 173 8.20 -5.86 10.47
N ALA A 174 8.24 -5.17 9.34
CA ALA A 174 8.88 -5.68 8.15
C ALA A 174 10.40 -5.50 8.17
N GLY A 175 10.97 -4.76 9.14
CA GLY A 175 12.40 -4.68 9.40
C GLY A 175 12.96 -5.86 10.21
N ASP A 176 12.07 -6.72 10.72
CA ASP A 176 12.38 -7.98 11.37
C ASP A 176 12.23 -9.13 10.34
N PRO A 177 13.25 -10.00 10.15
CA PRO A 177 13.17 -11.11 9.20
C PRO A 177 12.07 -12.13 9.54
N THR A 178 11.59 -12.14 10.78
CA THR A 178 10.51 -13.02 11.25
C THR A 178 9.12 -12.38 11.13
N TYR A 179 9.02 -11.15 10.65
CA TYR A 179 7.77 -10.41 10.55
C TYR A 179 7.03 -10.33 11.90
N ARG A 180 7.76 -9.90 12.94
CA ARG A 180 7.24 -9.78 14.30
C ARG A 180 5.98 -8.91 14.31
N ARG A 181 4.90 -9.44 14.90
CA ARG A 181 3.64 -8.70 15.06
C ARG A 181 3.84 -7.54 16.02
N LEU A 182 3.35 -6.37 15.62
CA LEU A 182 3.24 -5.20 16.50
C LEU A 182 1.85 -5.22 17.16
N VAL A 183 1.81 -5.16 18.49
CA VAL A 183 0.59 -5.29 19.29
C VAL A 183 0.02 -3.94 19.72
N SER A 184 0.74 -2.84 19.51
CA SER A 184 0.27 -1.50 19.88
C SER A 184 0.72 -0.39 18.92
N LEU A 185 0.03 0.75 18.99
CA LEU A 185 0.47 1.98 18.32
C LEU A 185 1.78 2.54 18.91
N GLY A 186 2.10 2.21 20.16
CA GLY A 186 3.37 2.56 20.78
C GLY A 186 4.53 1.84 20.07
N GLU A 187 4.41 0.54 19.86
CA GLU A 187 5.41 -0.23 19.11
C GLU A 187 5.54 0.21 17.65
N LEU A 188 4.44 0.63 17.01
CA LEU A 188 4.50 1.26 15.69
C LEU A 188 5.36 2.52 15.72
N ARG A 189 5.17 3.41 16.70
CA ARG A 189 5.98 4.64 16.82
C ARG A 189 7.45 4.30 17.03
N VAL A 190 7.74 3.36 17.91
CA VAL A 190 9.10 2.86 18.19
C VAL A 190 9.76 2.34 16.90
N CYS A 191 9.07 1.47 16.15
CA CYS A 191 9.53 0.95 14.86
C CYS A 191 9.84 2.07 13.83
N LEU A 192 9.06 3.16 13.85
CA LEU A 192 9.29 4.31 12.97
C LEU A 192 10.46 5.21 13.40
N MET A 193 10.83 5.23 14.70
CA MET A 193 11.85 6.11 15.26
C MET A 193 13.23 5.45 15.43
N GLU A 194 13.31 4.19 15.84
CA GLU A 194 14.53 3.58 16.41
C GLU A 194 15.61 3.12 15.42
N ARG A 195 15.52 3.44 14.13
CA ARG A 195 16.50 2.96 13.14
C ARG A 195 17.05 4.07 12.24
N GLY A 196 17.06 5.31 12.72
CA GLY A 196 17.67 6.46 12.05
C GLY A 196 19.15 6.62 12.39
#